data_AF-A0A7S2F7L1-F1
#
_entry.id   AF-A0A7S2F7L1-F1
#
_cell.length_a   1.000
_cell.length_b   1.000
_cell.length_c   1.000
_cell.angle_alpha   90.00
_cell.angle_beta   90.00
_cell.angle_gamma   90.00
#
_symmetry.space_group_name_H-M   'P 1'
#
loop_
_entity.id
_entity.type
_entity.pdbx_description
1 polymer ?
#
loop_
_entity_poly.entity_id
_entity_poly.type
_entity_poly.pdbx_seq_one_letter_code
_entity_poly.pdbx_strand_id
1 'polypeptide(L)'
;DIKEGYMDPDSADDPPRVWNKDKPPLPGLPCTRSLGDLCGENVGVCAEPEVLVRKVNPSVDQFIVLASDGVWEFLRNRTVCDGVRKSRGDPLVAAQKLADDSYQVW
;
A
#
# COMPACT_ATOMS: atom_id res chain seq x y z
N ASP A 1 -17.81 11.42 -0.61
CA ASP A 1 -18.31 11.80 -1.95
C ASP A 1 -17.51 11.17 -3.08
N ILE A 2 -17.47 9.82 -3.14
CA ILE A 2 -17.03 9.11 -4.34
C ILE A 2 -18.26 9.01 -5.23
N LYS A 3 -18.23 9.60 -6.42
CA LYS A 3 -19.30 9.41 -7.41
C LYS A 3 -19.17 7.99 -7.94
N GLU A 4 -20.07 7.11 -7.52
CA GLU A 4 -20.21 5.69 -7.87
C GLU A 4 -19.24 5.19 -8.96
N GLY A 5 -18.07 4.72 -8.53
CA GLY A 5 -17.26 3.79 -9.30
C GLY A 5 -17.94 2.42 -9.24
N TYR A 6 -18.12 1.78 -10.39
CA TYR A 6 -18.66 0.42 -10.48
C TYR A 6 -17.61 -0.58 -9.97
N MET A 7 -18.00 -1.44 -9.03
CA MET A 7 -17.20 -2.57 -8.55
C MET A 7 -17.60 -3.80 -9.36
N ASP A 8 -16.64 -4.41 -10.06
CA ASP A 8 -16.87 -5.66 -10.80
C ASP A 8 -17.12 -6.81 -9.80
N PRO A 9 -18.32 -7.44 -9.79
CA PRO A 9 -18.65 -8.49 -8.84
C PRO A 9 -17.99 -9.85 -9.13
N ASP A 10 -17.40 -10.06 -10.31
CA ASP A 10 -16.83 -11.36 -10.71
C ASP A 10 -15.34 -11.52 -10.33
N SER A 11 -14.75 -10.53 -9.65
CA SER A 11 -13.32 -10.48 -9.32
C SER A 11 -13.04 -10.78 -7.84
N ALA A 12 -13.55 -11.88 -7.31
CA ALA A 12 -13.52 -12.18 -5.87
C ALA A 12 -12.11 -12.19 -5.22
N ASP A 13 -11.05 -12.33 -6.03
CA ASP A 13 -9.64 -12.30 -5.60
C ASP A 13 -8.87 -11.03 -6.02
N ASP A 14 -9.48 -10.13 -6.81
CA ASP A 14 -8.84 -8.87 -7.24
C ASP A 14 -9.29 -7.72 -6.34
N PRO A 15 -8.37 -6.84 -5.88
CA PRO A 15 -8.75 -5.68 -5.09
C PRO A 15 -9.73 -4.80 -5.88
N PRO A 16 -10.72 -4.16 -5.22
CA PRO A 16 -11.63 -3.26 -5.89
C PRO A 16 -10.88 -2.18 -6.68
N ARG A 17 -11.34 -1.94 -7.92
CA ARG A 17 -10.73 -0.96 -8.82
C ARG A 17 -11.69 0.19 -9.10
N VAL A 18 -11.13 1.38 -9.28
CA VAL A 18 -11.84 2.57 -9.75
C VAL A 18 -11.80 2.61 -11.27
N TRP A 19 -12.97 2.79 -11.89
CA TRP A 19 -13.14 2.80 -13.34
C TRP A 19 -13.91 4.05 -13.79
N ASN A 20 -13.67 4.47 -15.03
CA ASN A 20 -14.49 5.46 -15.70
C ASN A 20 -15.56 4.79 -16.56
N LYS A 21 -16.80 4.81 -16.06
CA LYS A 21 -17.96 4.20 -16.73
C LYS A 21 -18.33 4.85 -18.09
N ASP A 22 -17.89 6.08 -18.33
CA ASP A 22 -18.20 6.85 -19.55
C ASP A 22 -17.14 6.69 -20.64
N LYS A 23 -16.11 5.86 -20.41
CA LYS A 23 -15.00 5.60 -21.33
C LYS A 23 -14.93 4.11 -21.69
N PRO A 24 -14.30 3.76 -22.83
CA PRO A 24 -13.97 2.38 -23.14
C PRO A 24 -13.19 1.73 -21.98
N PRO A 25 -13.25 0.40 -21.82
CA PRO A 25 -12.56 -0.29 -20.74
C PRO A 25 -11.05 -0.04 -20.83
N LEU A 26 -10.55 0.72 -19.86
CA LEU A 26 -9.14 0.95 -19.57
C LEU A 26 -8.82 0.28 -18.23
N PRO A 27 -7.58 -0.18 -17.97
CA PRO A 27 -7.22 -0.77 -16.68
C PRO A 27 -7.64 0.12 -15.51
N GLY A 28 -8.41 -0.44 -14.57
CA GLY A 28 -8.90 0.26 -13.40
C GLY A 28 -7.82 0.45 -12.32
N LEU A 29 -7.92 1.55 -11.58
CA LEU A 29 -6.97 1.91 -10.52
C LEU A 29 -7.30 1.14 -9.24
N PRO A 30 -6.36 0.38 -8.64
CA PRO A 30 -6.62 -0.41 -7.43
C PRO A 30 -6.64 0.42 -6.13
N CYS A 31 -6.75 1.74 -6.22
CA CYS A 31 -6.82 2.64 -5.07
C CYS A 31 -7.79 3.78 -5.34
N THR A 32 -8.30 4.40 -4.27
CA THR A 32 -9.20 5.56 -4.32
C THR A 32 -8.49 6.88 -4.09
N ARG A 33 -7.18 6.83 -3.82
CA ARG A 33 -6.32 8.00 -3.59
C ARG A 33 -4.99 7.81 -4.28
N SER A 34 -4.55 8.82 -5.00
CA SER A 34 -3.26 8.82 -5.69
C SER A 34 -2.81 10.26 -5.96
N LEU A 35 -1.53 10.41 -6.29
CA LEU A 35 -0.96 11.68 -6.74
C LEU A 35 -0.77 11.62 -8.25
N GLY A 36 -1.21 12.65 -8.96
CA GLY A 36 -0.94 12.83 -10.40
C GLY A 36 -1.80 12.00 -11.35
N ASP A 37 -2.80 11.25 -10.85
CA ASP A 37 -3.75 10.54 -11.71
C ASP A 37 -4.88 11.46 -12.19
N LEU A 38 -4.57 12.27 -13.22
CA LEU A 38 -5.52 13.19 -13.83
C LEU A 38 -6.76 12.50 -14.40
N CYS A 39 -6.63 11.23 -14.83
CA CYS A 39 -7.76 10.45 -15.34
C CYS A 39 -8.67 10.01 -14.19
N GLY A 40 -8.08 9.50 -13.11
CA GLY A 40 -8.76 9.10 -11.88
C GLY A 40 -9.45 10.25 -11.14
N GLU A 41 -8.87 11.45 -11.17
CA GLU A 41 -9.46 12.65 -10.55
C GLU A 41 -10.87 12.94 -11.08
N ASN A 42 -11.10 12.72 -12.37
CA ASN A 42 -12.42 12.91 -13.01
C ASN A 42 -13.51 11.95 -12.49
N VAL A 43 -13.12 10.85 -11.86
CA VAL A 43 -14.01 9.83 -11.29
C VAL A 43 -13.91 9.72 -9.77
N GLY A 44 -13.29 10.72 -9.12
CA GLY A 44 -13.29 10.87 -7.67
C GLY A 44 -12.07 10.33 -6.94
N VAL A 45 -11.01 9.92 -7.64
CA VAL A 45 -9.70 9.67 -7.02
C VAL A 45 -9.16 11.00 -6.48
N CYS A 46 -8.75 11.05 -5.21
CA CYS A 46 -8.28 12.28 -4.60
C CYS A 46 -6.82 12.21 -4.14
N ALA A 47 -6.15 13.37 -4.16
CA ALA A 47 -4.78 13.53 -3.69
C ALA A 47 -4.68 13.86 -2.18
N GLU A 48 -5.81 14.11 -1.52
CA GLU A 48 -5.84 14.48 -0.11
C GLU A 48 -5.41 13.28 0.77
N PRO A 49 -4.35 13.39 1.57
CA PRO A 49 -3.87 12.29 2.39
C PRO A 49 -4.75 12.08 3.63
N GLU A 50 -4.59 10.92 4.27
CA GLU A 50 -4.97 10.77 5.68
C GLU A 50 -3.79 11.17 6.56
N VAL A 51 -4.02 12.07 7.53
CA VAL A 51 -2.97 12.60 8.40
C VAL A 51 -3.14 12.05 9.82
N LEU A 52 -2.13 11.29 10.28
CA LEU A 52 -2.08 10.70 11.62
C LEU A 52 -0.85 11.24 12.36
N VAL A 53 -1.04 11.72 13.60
CA VAL A 53 0.06 12.20 14.46
C VAL A 53 0.21 11.26 15.65
N ARG A 54 1.42 10.75 15.86
CA ARG A 54 1.77 9.86 16.99
C ARG A 54 2.99 10.41 17.72
N LYS A 55 2.96 10.33 19.06
CA LYS A 55 4.11 10.67 19.90
C LYS A 55 5.01 9.44 20.04
N VAL A 56 6.26 9.56 19.64
CA VAL A 56 7.27 8.51 19.83
C VAL A 56 7.55 8.33 21.32
N ASN A 57 7.51 7.09 21.78
CA ASN A 57 7.93 6.70 23.11
C ASN A 57 9.30 5.98 23.04
N PRO A 58 10.40 6.65 23.39
CA PRO A 58 11.75 6.07 23.30
C PRO A 58 11.98 4.81 24.15
N SER A 59 11.11 4.50 25.13
CA SER A 59 11.24 3.29 25.95
C SER A 59 10.68 2.02 25.29
N VAL A 60 9.85 2.15 24.25
CA VAL A 60 9.19 1.00 23.60
C VAL A 60 9.27 1.03 22.07
N ASP A 61 9.28 2.20 21.45
CA ASP A 61 9.34 2.35 20.00
C ASP A 61 10.78 2.19 19.52
N GLN A 62 11.04 1.14 18.74
CA GLN A 62 12.40 0.78 18.32
C GLN A 62 12.72 1.23 16.88
N PHE A 63 11.73 1.19 16.00
CA PHE A 63 11.89 1.48 14.58
C PHE A 63 10.51 1.74 13.93
N ILE A 64 10.53 2.35 12.75
CA ILE A 64 9.37 2.52 11.87
C ILE A 64 9.68 1.80 10.57
N VAL A 65 8.69 1.09 10.02
CA VAL A 65 8.79 0.46 8.69
C VAL A 65 7.78 1.13 7.78
N LEU A 66 8.28 1.74 6.69
CA LEU A 66 7.47 2.18 5.55
C LEU A 66 7.87 1.29 4.36
N ALA A 67 6.88 0.70 3.71
CA ALA A 67 7.07 -0.11 2.52
C ALA A 67 5.80 -0.05 1.66
N SER A 68 5.91 -0.39 0.37
CA SER A 68 4.77 -0.53 -0.54
C SER A 68 3.99 -1.82 -0.30
N ASP A 69 2.86 -1.95 -0.98
CA ASP A 69 2.08 -3.19 -1.10
C ASP A 69 2.94 -4.42 -1.46
N GLY A 70 3.94 -4.28 -2.33
CA GLY A 70 4.88 -5.36 -2.69
C GLY A 70 5.67 -5.98 -1.53
N VAL A 71 5.60 -5.41 -0.32
CA VAL A 71 6.02 -6.06 0.93
C VAL A 71 4.81 -6.50 1.76
N TRP A 72 3.84 -5.62 1.94
CA TRP A 72 2.72 -5.83 2.88
C TRP A 72 1.67 -6.85 2.39
N GLU A 73 1.58 -7.10 1.09
CA GLU A 73 0.75 -8.17 0.53
C GLU A 73 1.27 -9.56 0.93
N PHE A 74 2.59 -9.68 1.15
CA PHE A 74 3.25 -10.97 1.35
C PHE A 74 3.75 -11.21 2.76
N LEU A 75 4.20 -10.15 3.46
CA LEU A 75 4.81 -10.25 4.77
C LEU A 75 3.92 -9.68 5.87
N ARG A 76 3.65 -10.50 6.89
CA ARG A 76 2.93 -10.07 8.09
C ARG A 76 3.83 -9.21 9.00
N ASN A 77 3.22 -8.31 9.77
CA ASN A 77 3.90 -7.42 10.73
C ASN A 77 4.94 -8.13 11.62
N ARG A 78 4.64 -9.34 12.09
CA ARG A 78 5.58 -10.10 12.93
C ARG A 78 6.82 -10.53 12.15
N THR A 79 6.65 -11.04 10.93
CA THR A 79 7.77 -11.43 10.05
C THR A 79 8.65 -10.23 9.72
N VAL A 80 8.02 -9.09 9.43
CA VAL A 80 8.72 -7.83 9.19
C VAL A 80 9.54 -7.40 10.41
N CYS A 81 8.92 -7.34 11.60
CA CYS A 81 9.61 -6.98 12.83
C CYS A 81 10.77 -7.94 13.16
N ASP A 82 10.60 -9.24 12.94
CA ASP A 82 11.66 -10.23 13.18
C ASP A 82 12.80 -10.10 12.16
N GLY A 83 12.48 -9.78 10.90
CA GLY A 83 13.46 -9.44 9.86
C GLY A 83 14.32 -8.24 10.27
N VAL A 84 13.69 -7.14 10.68
CA VAL A 84 14.39 -5.93 11.14
C VAL A 84 15.31 -6.23 12.33
N ARG A 85 14.82 -6.97 13.33
CA ARG A 85 15.63 -7.32 14.52
C ARG A 85 16.83 -8.20 14.18
N LYS A 86 16.69 -9.10 13.20
CA LYS A 86 17.80 -9.96 12.73
C LYS A 86 18.88 -9.18 11.99
N SER A 87 18.56 -8.00 11.45
CA SER A 87 19.51 -7.12 10.76
C SER A 87 20.41 -6.30 11.71
N ARG A 88 20.38 -6.57 13.03
CA ARG A 88 21.33 -6.06 14.03
C ARG A 88 21.45 -4.53 14.07
N GLY A 89 20.36 -3.82 13.78
CA GLY A 89 20.30 -2.37 13.83
C GLY A 89 20.77 -1.66 12.55
N ASP A 90 21.02 -2.38 11.46
CA ASP A 90 21.28 -1.80 10.14
C ASP A 90 19.97 -1.69 9.34
N PRO A 91 19.44 -0.47 9.11
CA PRO A 91 18.19 -0.29 8.39
C PRO A 91 18.29 -0.64 6.90
N LEU A 92 19.46 -0.49 6.28
CA LEU A 92 19.64 -0.79 4.85
C LEU A 92 19.61 -2.31 4.63
N VAL A 93 20.30 -3.06 5.49
CA VAL A 93 20.26 -4.52 5.47
C VAL A 93 18.85 -5.03 5.78
N ALA A 94 18.14 -4.40 6.73
CA ALA A 94 16.75 -4.72 7.00
C ALA A 94 15.84 -4.48 5.79
N ALA A 95 15.93 -3.31 5.16
CA ALA A 95 15.10 -2.97 4.00
C ALA A 95 15.35 -3.94 2.83
N GLN A 96 16.62 -4.21 2.49
CA GLN A 96 16.96 -5.16 1.42
C GLN A 96 16.43 -6.55 1.74
N LYS A 97 16.64 -7.04 2.96
CA LYS A 97 16.15 -8.35 3.36
C LYS A 97 14.63 -8.47 3.25
N LEU A 98 13.88 -7.46 3.68
CA LEU A 98 12.41 -7.50 3.62
C LEU A 98 11.91 -7.50 2.17
N ALA A 99 12.55 -6.75 1.28
CA ALA A 99 12.23 -6.77 -0.14
C ALA A 99 12.57 -8.12 -0.79
N ASP A 100 13.72 -8.71 -0.44
CA ASP A 100 14.11 -10.03 -0.94
C ASP A 100 13.14 -11.12 -0.43
N ASP A 101 12.82 -11.10 0.87
CA ASP A 101 11.91 -12.06 1.49
C ASP A 101 10.51 -11.96 0.88
N SER A 102 10.00 -10.76 0.59
CA SER A 102 8.68 -10.59 -0.04
C SER A 102 8.69 -11.06 -1.50
N TYR A 103 9.78 -10.81 -2.23
CA TYR A 103 9.92 -11.29 -3.61
C TYR A 103 9.96 -12.83 -3.71
N GLN A 104 10.49 -13.54 -2.71
CA GLN A 104 10.52 -15.02 -2.72
C GLN A 104 9.14 -15.67 -2.57
N VAL A 105 8.13 -14.93 -2.13
CA VAL A 105 6.78 -15.44 -1.87
C VAL A 105 5.71 -14.78 -2.74
N TRP A 106 6.13 -13.86 -3.62
CA TRP A 106 5.31 -13.34 -4.71
C TRP A 106 5.13 -14.39 -5.80
#